data_AF-A0AB36RM98-F1
#
_entry.id   AF-A0AB36RM98-F1
#
_cell.length_a   1.000
_cell.length_b   1.000
_cell.length_c   1.000
_cell.angle_alpha   90.00
_cell.angle_beta   90.00
_cell.angle_gamma   90.00
#
_symmetry.space_group_name_H-M   'P 1'
#
loop_
_entity.id
_entity.type
_entity.pdbx_description
1 polymer ?
#
loop_
_entity_poly.entity_id
_entity_poly.type
_entity_poly.pdbx_seq_one_letter_code
_entity_poly.pdbx_strand_id
1 'polypeptide(L)'
;MPTGTYAMTFDGPDGEHFTRTTTLEKSTATDPTTGKDKDIYTLSTEQTGPNAFTDSFQINRTTAFPEKERQGLGAYLPYRPERRSYPYFEPGAQATVPLDYLGPGSVGGLDTYQYRATLPDGTQRTVNAERRTGTLIDETWSLPSGVWALDDASKSAAVDRARSETTWLRALQIMALLTRFVAAIAIVWALVLLARRR
;
A
#
# COMPACT_ATOMS: atom_id res chain seq x y z
N MET A 1 -5.11 3.72 1.60
CA MET A 1 -4.27 4.09 0.44
C MET A 1 -4.51 5.55 0.09
N PRO A 2 -3.44 6.34 -0.10
CA PRO A 2 -3.54 7.70 -0.61
C PRO A 2 -3.89 7.69 -2.10
N THR A 3 -4.72 8.64 -2.52
CA THR A 3 -4.96 8.92 -3.95
C THR A 3 -3.77 9.69 -4.52
N GLY A 4 -3.51 9.54 -5.82
CA GLY A 4 -2.43 10.21 -6.52
C GLY A 4 -1.67 9.29 -7.45
N THR A 5 -0.65 9.84 -8.09
CA THR A 5 0.23 9.15 -9.04
C THR A 5 1.59 8.91 -8.40
N TYR A 6 2.10 7.69 -8.57
CA TYR A 6 3.43 7.29 -8.09
C TYR A 6 4.16 6.54 -9.19
N ALA A 7 5.38 6.96 -9.48
CA ALA A 7 6.29 6.24 -10.36
C ALA A 7 7.32 5.48 -9.52
N MET A 8 7.68 4.30 -10.00
CA MET A 8 8.71 3.42 -9.46
C MET A 8 9.60 2.94 -10.61
N THR A 9 10.89 3.16 -10.50
CA THR A 9 11.89 2.71 -11.47
C THR A 9 12.51 1.41 -10.99
N PHE A 10 12.74 0.49 -11.92
CA PHE A 10 13.37 -0.79 -11.66
C PHE A 10 14.61 -0.93 -12.52
N ASP A 11 15.74 -1.25 -11.87
CA ASP A 11 17.01 -1.51 -12.50
C ASP A 11 17.11 -3.00 -12.86
N GLY A 12 17.42 -3.28 -14.11
CA GLY A 12 17.60 -4.62 -14.65
C GLY A 12 19.04 -4.93 -15.07
N PRO A 13 19.27 -6.09 -15.68
CA PRO A 13 20.54 -6.46 -16.28
C PRO A 13 21.00 -5.45 -17.34
N ASP A 14 22.31 -5.37 -17.56
CA ASP A 14 22.93 -4.58 -18.63
C ASP A 14 22.56 -3.09 -18.67
N GLY A 15 22.11 -2.53 -17.54
CA GLY A 15 21.72 -1.13 -17.40
C GLY A 15 20.32 -0.82 -17.96
N GLU A 16 19.55 -1.85 -18.30
CA GLU A 16 18.15 -1.67 -18.65
C GLU A 16 17.33 -1.19 -17.43
N HIS A 17 16.28 -0.44 -17.70
CA HIS A 17 15.34 -0.01 -16.68
C HIS A 17 13.93 0.00 -17.24
N PHE A 18 12.96 -0.27 -16.36
CA PHE A 18 11.55 -0.01 -16.65
C PHE A 18 10.97 0.91 -15.58
N THR A 19 9.97 1.69 -15.96
CA THR A 19 9.25 2.55 -15.02
C THR A 19 7.81 2.07 -14.92
N ARG A 20 7.33 1.88 -13.70
CA ARG A 20 5.92 1.58 -13.41
C ARG A 20 5.28 2.76 -12.72
N THR A 21 4.29 3.34 -13.38
CA THR A 21 3.47 4.44 -12.88
C THR A 21 2.12 3.91 -12.45
N THR A 22 1.79 4.07 -11.18
CA THR A 22 0.49 3.70 -10.60
C THR A 22 -0.27 4.96 -10.21
N THR A 23 -1.49 5.11 -10.69
CA THR A 23 -2.39 6.21 -10.34
C THR A 23 -3.64 5.66 -9.65
N LEU A 24 -3.93 6.17 -8.45
CA LEU A 24 -5.19 5.93 -7.76
C LEU A 24 -6.04 7.20 -7.79
N GLU A 25 -7.09 7.19 -8.59
CA GLU A 25 -8.02 8.31 -8.71
C GLU A 25 -9.29 8.05 -7.91
N LYS A 26 -9.84 9.12 -7.33
CA LYS A 26 -11.16 9.13 -6.73
C LYS A 26 -12.10 9.90 -7.64
N SER A 27 -13.21 9.28 -8.00
CA SER A 27 -14.36 9.93 -8.62
C SER A 27 -15.61 9.68 -7.80
N THR A 28 -16.70 10.36 -8.14
CA THR A 28 -18.01 10.17 -7.51
C THR A 28 -19.00 9.79 -8.59
N ALA A 29 -19.82 8.78 -8.34
CA ALA A 29 -20.94 8.42 -9.19
C ALA A 29 -22.19 8.15 -8.35
N THR A 30 -23.36 8.36 -8.93
CA THR A 30 -24.62 8.03 -8.27
C THR A 30 -24.82 6.51 -8.24
N ASP A 31 -25.04 5.95 -7.06
CA ASP A 31 -25.39 4.54 -6.88
C ASP A 31 -26.77 4.28 -7.48
N PRO A 32 -26.89 3.40 -8.50
CA PRO A 32 -28.16 3.12 -9.15
C PRO A 32 -29.19 2.45 -8.24
N THR A 33 -28.73 1.85 -7.13
CA THR A 33 -29.56 1.10 -6.18
C THR A 33 -30.08 1.99 -5.04
N THR A 34 -29.27 2.95 -4.58
CA THR A 34 -29.62 3.79 -3.43
C THR A 34 -29.92 5.25 -3.81
N GLY A 35 -29.60 5.66 -5.04
CA GLY A 35 -29.72 7.03 -5.52
C GLY A 35 -28.76 8.02 -4.85
N LYS A 36 -27.82 7.53 -4.04
CA LYS A 36 -26.84 8.35 -3.30
C LYS A 36 -25.51 8.38 -4.02
N ASP A 37 -24.75 9.44 -3.80
CA ASP A 37 -23.37 9.53 -4.27
C ASP A 37 -22.51 8.44 -3.61
N LYS A 38 -21.75 7.73 -4.43
CA LYS A 38 -20.78 6.72 -4.05
C LYS A 38 -19.40 7.13 -4.58
N ASP A 39 -18.41 7.07 -3.69
CA ASP A 39 -17.00 7.18 -4.08
C ASP A 39 -16.59 5.96 -4.91
N ILE A 40 -15.98 6.20 -6.07
CA ILE A 40 -15.33 5.19 -6.91
C ILE A 40 -13.83 5.43 -6.87
N TYR A 41 -13.07 4.36 -6.76
CA TYR A 41 -11.62 4.40 -6.80
C TYR A 41 -11.11 3.56 -7.97
N THR A 42 -10.42 4.21 -8.91
CA THR A 42 -9.85 3.56 -10.09
C THR A 42 -8.34 3.47 -9.93
N LEU A 43 -7.81 2.25 -10.01
CA LEU A 43 -6.38 1.99 -10.05
C LEU A 43 -5.95 1.79 -11.50
N SER A 44 -5.08 2.67 -11.97
CA SER A 44 -4.42 2.55 -13.27
C SER A 44 -2.93 2.28 -13.06
N THR A 45 -2.39 1.31 -13.77
CA THR A 45 -0.96 0.98 -13.80
C THR A 45 -0.48 1.02 -15.23
N GLU A 46 0.57 1.78 -15.47
CA GLU A 46 1.28 1.83 -16.74
C GLU A 46 2.73 1.46 -16.49
N GLN A 47 3.24 0.49 -17.24
CA GLN A 47 4.65 0.12 -17.24
C GLN A 47 5.26 0.46 -18.59
N THR A 48 6.38 1.17 -18.59
CA THR A 48 7.16 1.52 -19.77
C THR A 48 8.51 0.81 -19.73
N GLY A 49 9.08 0.49 -20.89
CA GLY A 49 10.31 -0.29 -21.01
C GLY A 49 10.04 -1.72 -21.51
N PRO A 50 10.94 -2.67 -21.23
CA PRO A 50 10.71 -4.08 -21.56
C PRO A 50 9.41 -4.59 -20.90
N ASN A 51 8.59 -5.30 -21.67
CA ASN A 51 7.27 -5.81 -21.22
C ASN A 51 6.30 -4.70 -20.79
N ALA A 52 6.23 -3.63 -21.58
CA ALA A 52 5.26 -2.55 -21.36
C ALA A 52 3.83 -3.07 -21.33
N PHE A 53 3.05 -2.58 -20.37
CA PHE A 53 1.62 -2.90 -20.26
C PHE A 53 0.86 -1.72 -19.66
N THR A 54 -0.45 -1.73 -19.90
CA THR A 54 -1.40 -0.85 -19.22
C THR A 54 -2.51 -1.68 -18.63
N ASP A 55 -2.91 -1.35 -17.41
CA ASP A 55 -3.97 -2.01 -16.66
C ASP A 55 -4.79 -0.96 -15.91
N SER A 56 -6.11 -1.06 -15.93
CA SER A 56 -6.99 -0.12 -15.23
C SER A 56 -8.27 -0.80 -14.77
N PHE A 57 -8.59 -0.67 -13.49
CA PHE A 57 -9.75 -1.31 -12.89
C PHE A 57 -10.20 -0.61 -11.60
N GLN A 58 -11.47 -0.78 -11.25
CA GLN A 58 -12.03 -0.22 -10.01
C GLN A 58 -11.68 -1.11 -8.80
N ILE A 59 -11.31 -0.48 -7.69
CA ILE A 59 -10.97 -1.18 -6.44
C ILE A 59 -11.78 -0.68 -5.25
N ASN A 60 -11.96 -1.55 -4.27
CA ASN A 60 -12.30 -1.14 -2.93
C ASN A 60 -11.05 -0.55 -2.25
N ARG A 61 -11.06 0.76 -1.95
CA ARG A 61 -9.90 1.47 -1.39
C ARG A 61 -9.29 0.85 -0.13
N THR A 62 -10.12 0.28 0.74
CA THR A 62 -9.66 -0.25 2.02
C THR A 62 -8.94 -1.58 1.83
N THR A 63 -9.51 -2.42 0.96
CA THR A 63 -9.05 -3.81 0.79
C THR A 63 -8.15 -4.01 -0.43
N ALA A 64 -8.02 -3.00 -1.29
CA ALA A 64 -7.36 -3.05 -2.61
C ALA A 64 -7.92 -4.08 -3.61
N PHE A 65 -8.92 -4.86 -3.21
CA PHE A 65 -9.53 -5.82 -4.12
C PHE A 65 -10.33 -5.11 -5.21
N PRO A 66 -10.32 -5.64 -6.44
CA PRO A 66 -11.21 -5.19 -7.51
C PRO A 66 -12.67 -5.19 -7.03
N GLU A 67 -13.45 -4.16 -7.36
CA GLU A 67 -14.89 -4.16 -7.07
C GLU A 67 -15.64 -5.12 -8.00
N LYS A 68 -15.26 -5.13 -9.29
CA LYS A 68 -15.81 -5.96 -10.37
C LYS A 68 -14.67 -6.26 -11.36
N GLU A 69 -14.94 -7.09 -12.38
CA GLU A 69 -14.10 -7.28 -13.59
C GLU A 69 -12.88 -8.21 -13.49
N ARG A 70 -12.24 -8.38 -12.33
CA ARG A 70 -11.11 -9.34 -12.21
C ARG A 70 -10.96 -9.95 -10.83
N GLN A 71 -10.21 -11.04 -10.76
CA GLN A 71 -9.82 -11.68 -9.51
C GLN A 71 -8.38 -11.30 -9.18
N GLY A 72 -8.12 -10.92 -7.93
CA GLY A 72 -6.76 -10.62 -7.47
C GLY A 72 -6.38 -9.15 -7.44
N LEU A 73 -5.47 -8.84 -6.53
CA LEU A 73 -4.84 -7.53 -6.33
C LEU A 73 -4.02 -7.14 -7.56
N GLY A 74 -3.85 -5.83 -7.78
CA GLY A 74 -2.91 -5.30 -8.76
C GLY A 74 -1.62 -4.84 -8.09
N ALA A 75 -1.26 -3.57 -8.28
CA ALA A 75 -0.02 -3.01 -7.76
C ALA A 75 -0.03 -2.74 -6.24
N TYR A 76 -1.22 -2.57 -5.62
CA TYR A 76 -1.34 -2.27 -4.20
C TYR A 76 -1.70 -3.48 -3.33
N LEU A 77 -1.16 -3.48 -2.11
CA LEU A 77 -1.61 -4.36 -1.02
C LEU A 77 -2.60 -3.65 -0.10
N PRO A 78 -3.54 -4.39 0.54
CA PRO A 78 -4.53 -3.82 1.46
C PRO A 78 -3.89 -2.96 2.56
N TYR A 79 -4.66 -2.01 3.09
CA TYR A 79 -4.23 -1.29 4.30
C TYR A 79 -4.11 -2.29 5.47
N ARG A 80 -3.00 -2.24 6.20
CA ARG A 80 -2.61 -3.27 7.19
C ARG A 80 -2.63 -4.68 6.58
N PRO A 81 -1.70 -4.98 5.66
CA PRO A 81 -1.64 -6.29 5.06
C PRO A 81 -1.42 -7.35 6.14
N GLU A 82 -2.00 -8.52 5.94
CA GLU A 82 -2.07 -9.61 6.90
C GLU A 82 -1.03 -10.69 6.55
N ARG A 83 -0.76 -11.58 7.52
CA ARG A 83 0.17 -12.71 7.36
C ARG A 83 -0.50 -13.88 6.64
N ARG A 84 -1.04 -13.62 5.45
CA ARG A 84 -1.73 -14.59 4.60
C ARG A 84 -1.46 -14.32 3.14
N SER A 85 -1.75 -15.31 2.31
CA SER A 85 -1.70 -15.17 0.86
C SER A 85 -2.85 -14.30 0.34
N TYR A 86 -2.56 -13.54 -0.71
CA TYR A 86 -3.54 -12.78 -1.46
C TYR A 86 -3.59 -13.28 -2.90
N PRO A 87 -4.74 -13.31 -3.58
CA PRO A 87 -4.73 -13.49 -5.02
C PRO A 87 -4.11 -12.24 -5.65
N TYR A 88 -3.16 -12.43 -6.55
CA TYR A 88 -2.49 -11.37 -7.30
C TYR A 88 -2.69 -11.62 -8.79
N PHE A 89 -3.13 -10.60 -9.51
CA PHE A 89 -3.26 -10.65 -10.95
C PHE A 89 -2.10 -9.91 -11.59
N GLU A 90 -1.39 -10.63 -12.45
CA GLU A 90 -0.26 -10.11 -13.21
C GLU A 90 -0.72 -9.75 -14.63
N PRO A 91 -0.67 -8.46 -15.01
CA PRO A 91 -1.20 -8.00 -16.28
C PRO A 91 -0.50 -8.57 -17.52
N GLY A 92 0.82 -8.81 -17.49
CA GLY A 92 1.56 -9.34 -18.63
C GLY A 92 1.18 -10.78 -19.01
N ALA A 93 0.95 -11.62 -18.01
CA ALA A 93 0.59 -13.03 -18.12
C ALA A 93 -0.93 -13.26 -18.14
N GLN A 94 -1.73 -12.21 -17.87
CA GLN A 94 -3.19 -12.28 -17.77
C GLN A 94 -3.65 -13.39 -16.83
N ALA A 95 -2.92 -13.60 -15.74
CA ALA A 95 -3.09 -14.72 -14.83
C ALA A 95 -3.23 -14.26 -13.38
N THR A 96 -4.08 -14.97 -12.63
CA THR A 96 -4.16 -14.80 -11.17
C THR A 96 -3.39 -15.90 -10.49
N VAL A 97 -2.40 -15.52 -9.68
CA VAL A 97 -1.55 -16.42 -8.90
C VAL A 97 -1.56 -16.01 -7.43
N PRO A 98 -1.24 -16.91 -6.49
CA PRO A 98 -1.09 -16.53 -5.09
C PRO A 98 0.14 -15.63 -4.91
N LEU A 99 -0.04 -14.56 -4.13
CA LEU A 99 0.99 -13.73 -3.54
C LEU A 99 1.13 -14.15 -2.07
N ASP A 100 2.01 -15.11 -1.83
CA ASP A 100 2.16 -15.81 -0.56
C ASP A 100 2.97 -15.02 0.45
N TYR A 101 2.55 -15.04 1.71
CA TYR A 101 3.31 -14.44 2.81
C TYR A 101 4.54 -15.28 3.13
N LEU A 102 5.72 -14.65 3.08
CA LEU A 102 7.00 -15.31 3.37
C LEU A 102 7.45 -15.08 4.81
N GLY A 103 7.14 -13.91 5.39
CA GLY A 103 7.62 -13.58 6.73
C GLY A 103 7.72 -12.08 7.01
N PRO A 104 8.14 -11.72 8.23
CA PRO A 104 8.49 -10.35 8.57
C PRO A 104 9.80 -9.94 7.89
N GLY A 105 9.90 -8.66 7.55
CA GLY A 105 11.11 -8.03 7.00
C GLY A 105 11.35 -6.64 7.59
N SER A 106 12.45 -6.02 7.19
CA SER A 106 12.76 -4.64 7.54
C SER A 106 13.46 -3.97 6.37
N VAL A 107 12.88 -2.88 5.86
CA VAL A 107 13.45 -2.09 4.76
C VAL A 107 13.43 -0.62 5.13
N GLY A 108 14.57 0.07 5.03
CA GLY A 108 14.67 1.49 5.38
C GLY A 108 14.26 1.79 6.83
N GLY A 109 14.45 0.85 7.75
CA GLY A 109 14.03 0.97 9.15
C GLY A 109 12.51 0.88 9.40
N LEU A 110 11.73 0.49 8.38
CA LEU A 110 10.31 0.19 8.49
C LEU A 110 10.10 -1.31 8.62
N ASP A 111 9.22 -1.72 9.53
CA ASP A 111 8.79 -3.12 9.65
C ASP A 111 7.89 -3.49 8.46
N THR A 112 8.31 -4.48 7.68
CA THR A 112 7.60 -4.93 6.48
C THR A 112 7.08 -6.35 6.62
N TYR A 113 6.14 -6.71 5.75
CA TYR A 113 5.80 -8.07 5.43
C TYR A 113 6.28 -8.37 4.00
N GLN A 114 6.98 -9.48 3.86
CA GLN A 114 7.46 -9.96 2.58
C GLN A 114 6.45 -10.93 1.98
N TYR A 115 6.15 -10.74 0.70
CA TYR A 115 5.30 -11.63 -0.06
C TYR A 115 5.98 -12.04 -1.37
N ARG A 116 5.61 -13.21 -1.90
CA ARG A 116 6.10 -13.69 -3.20
C ARG A 116 4.98 -14.29 -4.04
N ALA A 117 4.92 -13.88 -5.30
CA ALA A 117 4.13 -14.55 -6.32
C ALA A 117 5.06 -15.29 -7.29
N THR A 118 4.65 -16.50 -7.68
CA THR A 118 5.34 -17.28 -8.71
C THR A 118 4.39 -17.45 -9.89
N LEU A 119 4.83 -16.99 -11.05
CA LEU A 119 4.08 -17.06 -12.30
C LEU A 119 4.27 -18.43 -12.98
N PRO A 120 3.37 -18.81 -13.90
CA PRO A 120 3.44 -20.11 -14.58
C PRO A 120 4.73 -20.35 -15.38
N ASP A 121 5.39 -19.28 -15.82
CA ASP A 121 6.67 -19.30 -16.54
C ASP A 121 7.90 -19.40 -15.60
N GLY A 122 7.67 -19.47 -14.29
CA GLY A 122 8.72 -19.49 -13.26
C GLY A 122 9.20 -18.11 -12.83
N THR A 123 8.69 -17.02 -13.42
CA THR A 123 9.01 -15.66 -12.99
C THR A 123 8.53 -15.44 -11.56
N GLN A 124 9.39 -14.86 -10.72
CA GLN A 124 9.05 -14.60 -9.31
C GLN A 124 9.00 -13.10 -9.05
N ARG A 125 7.87 -12.64 -8.51
CA ARG A 125 7.71 -11.29 -7.97
C ARG A 125 7.80 -11.36 -6.45
N THR A 126 8.80 -10.73 -5.86
CA THR A 126 8.92 -10.57 -4.41
C THR A 126 8.69 -9.12 -4.03
N VAL A 127 7.81 -8.87 -3.05
CA VAL A 127 7.47 -7.53 -2.58
C VAL A 127 7.65 -7.41 -1.07
N ASN A 128 8.09 -6.25 -0.62
CA ASN A 128 8.11 -5.86 0.79
C ASN A 128 7.12 -4.72 1.00
N ALA A 129 6.09 -4.97 1.80
CA ALA A 129 5.06 -3.99 2.11
C ALA A 129 5.14 -3.53 3.56
N GLU A 130 5.02 -2.23 3.83
CA GLU A 130 4.95 -1.71 5.21
C GLU A 130 3.67 -2.21 5.88
N ARG A 131 3.82 -2.74 7.09
CA ARG A 131 2.78 -3.51 7.78
C ARG A 131 1.53 -2.72 8.20
N ARG A 132 1.57 -1.38 8.23
CA ARG A 132 0.47 -0.52 8.68
C ARG A 132 -0.25 0.11 7.50
N THR A 133 0.46 0.54 6.48
CA THR A 133 -0.07 1.28 5.34
C THR A 133 -0.33 0.39 4.12
N GLY A 134 0.36 -0.74 4.02
CA GLY A 134 0.38 -1.57 2.80
C GLY A 134 1.21 -0.96 1.67
N THR A 135 1.95 0.13 1.95
CA THR A 135 2.84 0.77 0.97
C THR A 135 3.94 -0.20 0.58
N LEU A 136 4.12 -0.40 -0.72
CA LEU A 136 5.22 -1.19 -1.25
C LEU A 136 6.51 -0.39 -1.11
N ILE A 137 7.47 -0.94 -0.36
CA ILE A 137 8.74 -0.31 -0.01
C ILE A 137 9.88 -0.84 -0.87
N ASP A 138 9.82 -2.13 -1.21
CA ASP A 138 10.80 -2.78 -2.08
C ASP A 138 10.09 -3.83 -2.94
N GLU A 139 10.62 -4.06 -4.13
CA GLU A 139 10.14 -5.08 -5.04
C GLU A 139 11.27 -5.58 -5.93
N THR A 140 11.22 -6.88 -6.20
CA THR A 140 12.19 -7.56 -7.04
C THR A 140 11.47 -8.56 -7.92
N TRP A 141 11.83 -8.57 -9.20
CA TRP A 141 11.39 -9.55 -10.18
C TRP A 141 12.57 -10.42 -10.57
N SER A 142 12.44 -11.73 -10.42
CA SER A 142 13.41 -12.71 -10.90
C SER A 142 12.85 -13.36 -12.16
N LEU A 143 13.40 -12.99 -13.31
CA LEU A 143 13.06 -13.52 -14.62
C LEU A 143 14.19 -14.43 -15.12
N PRO A 144 13.95 -15.29 -16.12
CA PRO A 144 15.01 -16.04 -16.80
C PRO A 144 16.10 -15.13 -17.41
N SER A 145 15.72 -13.92 -17.85
CA SER A 145 16.64 -12.92 -18.40
C SER A 145 17.48 -12.19 -17.34
N GLY A 146 17.13 -12.31 -16.07
CA GLY A 146 17.86 -11.70 -14.95
C GLY A 146 16.94 -11.11 -13.88
N VAL A 147 17.55 -10.39 -12.95
CA VAL A 147 16.86 -9.82 -11.80
C VAL A 147 16.63 -8.33 -12.01
N TRP A 148 15.40 -7.90 -11.81
CA TRP A 148 15.00 -6.50 -11.81
C TRP A 148 14.66 -6.08 -10.39
N ALA A 149 15.35 -5.08 -9.86
CA ALA A 149 15.15 -4.60 -8.51
C ALA A 149 14.67 -3.15 -8.55
N LEU A 150 13.79 -2.78 -7.62
CA LEU A 150 13.40 -1.38 -7.42
C LEU A 150 14.67 -0.54 -7.19
N ASP A 151 14.79 0.61 -7.84
CA ASP A 151 15.98 1.47 -7.71
C ASP A 151 16.02 2.15 -6.34
N ASP A 152 17.21 2.59 -5.93
CA ASP A 152 17.41 3.20 -4.60
C ASP A 152 16.62 4.51 -4.43
N ALA A 153 16.43 5.27 -5.51
CA ALA A 153 15.64 6.49 -5.48
C ALA A 153 14.15 6.21 -5.26
N SER A 154 13.56 5.21 -5.95
CA SER A 154 12.16 4.83 -5.70
C SER A 154 11.98 4.17 -4.33
N LYS A 155 12.94 3.36 -3.88
CA LYS A 155 12.93 2.80 -2.51
C LYS A 155 12.90 3.91 -1.46
N SER A 156 13.81 4.87 -1.55
CA SER A 156 13.88 5.98 -0.60
C SER A 156 12.60 6.84 -0.62
N ALA A 157 12.07 7.16 -1.80
CA ALA A 157 10.80 7.87 -1.93
C ALA A 157 9.61 7.09 -1.34
N ALA A 158 9.59 5.75 -1.48
CA ALA A 158 8.57 4.89 -0.87
C ALA A 158 8.69 4.86 0.67
N VAL A 159 9.91 4.78 1.19
CA VAL A 159 10.19 4.87 2.64
C VAL A 159 9.73 6.21 3.20
N ASP A 160 10.09 7.33 2.55
CA ASP A 160 9.73 8.67 3.01
C ASP A 160 8.21 8.89 3.01
N ARG A 161 7.51 8.35 2.01
CA ARG A 161 6.05 8.36 1.95
C ARG A 161 5.43 7.60 3.12
N ALA A 162 5.87 6.37 3.37
CA ALA A 162 5.39 5.57 4.49
C ALA A 162 5.73 6.21 5.86
N ARG A 163 6.87 6.90 5.96
CA ARG A 163 7.26 7.68 7.15
C ARG A 163 6.39 8.91 7.37
N SER A 164 6.06 9.66 6.31
CA SER A 164 5.18 10.82 6.40
C SER A 164 3.81 10.43 6.97
N GLU A 165 3.22 9.34 6.45
CA GLU A 165 1.94 8.81 6.94
C GLU A 165 2.04 8.32 8.39
N THR A 166 3.14 7.65 8.76
CA THR A 166 3.30 7.13 10.14
C THR A 166 3.68 8.22 11.16
N THR A 167 4.38 9.29 10.75
CA THR A 167 4.74 10.42 11.64
C THR A 167 3.50 11.21 12.02
N TRP A 168 2.60 11.45 11.07
CA TRP A 168 1.30 12.06 11.34
C TRP A 168 0.46 11.21 12.30
N LEU A 169 0.44 9.89 12.12
CA LEU A 169 -0.27 8.98 13.03
C LEU A 169 0.31 9.00 14.45
N ARG A 170 1.64 9.10 14.60
CA ARG A 170 2.29 9.24 15.92
C ARG A 170 1.96 10.58 16.57
N ALA A 171 1.96 11.68 15.82
CA ALA A 171 1.59 13.00 16.34
C ALA A 171 0.14 13.03 16.84
N LEU A 172 -0.79 12.45 16.08
CA LEU A 172 -2.20 12.29 16.50
C LEU A 172 -2.33 11.42 17.76
N GLN A 173 -1.56 10.35 17.89
CA GLN A 173 -1.57 9.51 19.09
C GLN A 173 -1.03 10.24 20.32
N ILE A 174 0.04 11.02 20.18
CA ILE A 174 0.60 11.83 21.27
C ILE A 174 -0.40 12.92 21.69
N MET A 175 -1.05 13.60 20.74
CA MET A 175 -2.09 14.58 21.03
C MET A 175 -3.27 13.94 21.76
N ALA A 176 -3.73 12.76 21.34
CA ALA A 176 -4.78 12.03 22.04
C ALA A 176 -4.40 11.67 23.49
N LEU A 177 -3.13 11.31 23.73
CA LEU A 177 -2.62 11.06 25.08
C LEU A 177 -2.60 12.34 25.93
N LEU A 178 -2.13 13.46 25.36
CA LEU A 178 -2.12 14.76 26.03
C LEU A 178 -3.53 15.22 26.41
N THR A 179 -4.50 15.09 25.50
CA THR A 179 -5.91 15.44 25.79
C THR A 179 -6.47 14.59 26.93
N ARG A 180 -6.19 13.28 26.94
CA ARG A 180 -6.57 12.39 28.05
C ARG A 180 -5.91 12.80 29.37
N PHE A 181 -4.66 13.23 29.33
CA PHE A 181 -3.92 13.67 30.51
C PHE A 181 -4.51 14.97 31.09
N VAL A 182 -4.80 15.95 30.23
CA VAL A 182 -5.46 17.20 30.64
C VAL A 182 -6.86 16.94 31.22
N ALA A 183 -7.63 16.04 30.61
CA ALA A 183 -8.95 15.65 31.13
C ALA A 183 -8.84 15.01 32.52
N ALA A 184 -7.85 14.13 32.75
CA ALA A 184 -7.63 13.52 34.05
C ALA A 184 -7.26 14.58 35.12
N ILE A 185 -6.40 15.55 34.78
CA ILE A 185 -6.05 16.65 35.69
C ILE A 185 -7.29 17.49 36.02
N ALA A 186 -8.12 17.82 35.03
CA ALA A 186 -9.34 18.60 35.24
C ALA A 186 -10.33 17.89 36.19
N ILE A 187 -10.47 16.57 36.07
CA ILE A 187 -11.30 15.75 36.96
C ILE A 187 -10.76 15.78 38.39
N VAL A 188 -9.44 15.59 38.57
CA VAL A 188 -8.80 15.65 39.89
C VAL A 188 -8.98 17.04 40.52
N TRP A 189 -8.79 18.09 39.72
CA TRP A 189 -8.98 19.47 40.17
C TRP A 189 -10.42 19.74 40.60
N ALA A 190 -11.40 19.28 39.81
CA ALA A 190 -12.81 19.40 40.14
C ALA A 190 -13.17 18.66 41.44
N LEU A 191 -12.61 17.45 41.66
CA LEU A 191 -12.78 16.70 42.89
C LEU A 191 -12.19 17.43 44.11
N VAL A 192 -10.98 18.00 43.98
CA VAL A 192 -10.34 18.79 45.05
C VAL A 192 -11.17 20.04 45.39
N LEU A 193 -11.70 20.73 44.38
CA LEU A 193 -12.50 21.93 44.56
C LEU A 193 -13.85 21.61 45.24
N LEU A 194 -14.45 20.46 44.91
CA LEU A 194 -15.65 19.95 45.58
C LEU A 194 -15.37 19.59 47.04
N ALA A 195 -14.24 18.92 47.32
CA ALA A 195 -13.84 18.53 48.66
C ALA A 195 -13.50 19.74 49.56
N ARG A 196 -12.93 20.81 49.01
CA ARG A 196 -12.64 22.06 49.73
C ARG A 196 -13.87 22.92 50.02
N ARG A 197 -15.01 22.65 49.37
CA ARG A 197 -16.27 23.40 49.56
C ARG A 197 -17.23 22.72 50.55
N ARG A 198 -16.87 21.57 51.11
CA ARG A 198 -17.51 20.96 52.27
C ARG A 198 -16.69 21.27 53.52
#